data_AF-A0A409XKM8-F1
#
_entry.id   AF-A0A409XKM8-F1
#
_cell.length_a   1.000
_cell.length_b   1.000
_cell.length_c   1.000
_cell.angle_alpha   90.00
_cell.angle_beta   90.00
_cell.angle_gamma   90.00
#
_symmetry.space_group_name_H-M   'P 1'
#
loop_
_entity.id
_entity.type
_entity.pdbx_description
1 polymer ?
#
loop_
_entity_poly.entity_id
_entity_poly.type
_entity_poly.pdbx_seq_one_letter_code
_entity_poly.pdbx_strand_id
1 'polypeptide(L)'
;MSDPDPPPPPQALQAQLSHVYDIHTRHNLHPPPAHEEHGNARLSSEILRFLGERDEDTESIVRRPVLLPLPVDETLPLTHYFISSSHNTYLLSRQLVGKSSAASYTHILSRDGRCVEIDVWPSPGGLVVTHGYTFSKGVPFLSVCEAIGAAATPGCWPIFVSLECHVDAEGQQEMVREMRSAWDGKLVMGKVAGIEDARISPSDLRGKIVLMVEYYPALIAGTGESSDTASVASESSGEEDGEVAEISGDKNKMKPSRISDELAELGYYARSMKPNKGDSTVIAYPEITAPAHVLINISESTCLSLIPSSLPSLIDHGSSHLRRIFPKGTRIGSSNFNPLVFWRNGSQVASLNWQVYDLGMQVNEAMFIGTPGWVAKPLATRKSLDDNYESPGGREKLMVDIVGISSCASTVPAPNGRIGKSFSTYIRAQLLHASRDLEWRSKTVKTKHSPENGADIMWNTQFEWEYEYDEMAFIRFVVFEDEIGIDDKIAVFCARLAHIVVDEWVLIRLMNMKGKNSGATVLAKFTRHKVQ
;
A
#
# COMPACT_ATOMS: atom_id res chain seq x y z
N MET A 1 -29.19 25.98 18.61
CA MET A 1 -28.28 24.87 18.29
C MET A 1 -29.09 23.92 17.41
N SER A 2 -28.82 23.92 16.11
CA SER A 2 -29.42 22.97 15.18
C SER A 2 -28.84 21.59 15.47
N ASP A 3 -29.70 20.59 15.67
CA ASP A 3 -29.28 19.20 15.79
C ASP A 3 -28.39 18.82 14.59
N PRO A 4 -27.29 18.07 14.79
CA PRO A 4 -26.51 17.56 13.68
C PRO A 4 -27.37 16.59 12.87
N ASP A 5 -27.36 16.75 11.55
CA ASP A 5 -28.08 15.87 10.63
C ASP A 5 -27.77 14.39 10.92
N PRO A 6 -28.77 13.49 10.77
CA PRO A 6 -28.54 12.07 10.95
C PRO A 6 -27.48 11.56 9.96
N PRO A 7 -26.64 10.59 10.36
CA PRO A 7 -25.62 10.04 9.48
C PRO A 7 -26.27 9.45 8.21
N PRO A 8 -25.62 9.59 7.03
CA PRO A 8 -26.15 9.04 5.80
C PRO A 8 -26.27 7.51 5.88
N PRO A 9 -27.23 6.90 5.15
CA PRO A 9 -27.35 5.45 5.12
C PRO A 9 -26.06 4.79 4.61
N PRO A 10 -25.73 3.54 5.03
CA PRO A 10 -24.45 2.90 4.71
C PRO A 10 -24.08 2.88 3.22
N GLN A 11 -25.06 2.70 2.33
CA GLN A 11 -24.85 2.74 0.88
C GLN A 11 -24.46 4.13 0.37
N ALA A 12 -25.04 5.19 0.93
CA ALA A 12 -24.68 6.57 0.58
C ALA A 12 -23.28 6.92 1.10
N LEU A 13 -22.90 6.43 2.30
CA LEU A 13 -21.54 6.59 2.81
C LEU A 13 -20.54 5.84 1.93
N GLN A 14 -20.81 4.59 1.55
CA GLN A 14 -19.95 3.84 0.63
C GLN A 14 -19.76 4.58 -0.70
N ALA A 15 -20.83 5.11 -1.29
CA ALA A 15 -20.76 5.90 -2.51
C ALA A 15 -19.93 7.19 -2.33
N GLN A 16 -20.07 7.87 -1.19
CA GLN A 16 -19.23 9.03 -0.85
C GLN A 16 -17.76 8.65 -0.71
N LEU A 17 -17.45 7.55 -0.05
CA LEU A 17 -16.07 7.07 0.11
C LEU A 17 -15.45 6.69 -1.22
N SER A 18 -16.17 5.96 -2.07
CA SER A 18 -15.74 5.69 -3.44
C SER A 18 -15.51 7.00 -4.19
N HIS A 19 -16.44 7.96 -4.15
CA HIS A 19 -16.23 9.23 -4.83
C HIS A 19 -14.99 9.99 -4.31
N VAL A 20 -14.73 10.02 -3.00
CA VAL A 20 -13.62 10.79 -2.42
C VAL A 20 -12.27 10.08 -2.55
N TYR A 21 -12.20 8.77 -2.30
CA TYR A 21 -10.95 8.00 -2.18
C TYR A 21 -10.65 7.06 -3.35
N ASP A 22 -11.57 6.91 -4.31
CA ASP A 22 -11.26 6.13 -5.50
C ASP A 22 -10.11 6.79 -6.29
N ILE A 23 -9.32 5.98 -6.99
CA ILE A 23 -8.15 6.43 -7.75
C ILE A 23 -8.29 5.86 -9.15
N HIS A 24 -8.07 6.69 -10.16
CA HIS A 24 -8.34 6.37 -11.56
C HIS A 24 -7.10 5.82 -12.30
N THR A 25 -6.11 5.29 -11.58
CA THR A 25 -4.87 4.73 -12.13
C THR A 25 -5.15 3.63 -13.15
N ARG A 26 -6.24 2.86 -12.97
CA ARG A 26 -6.70 1.82 -13.89
C ARG A 26 -7.02 2.32 -15.31
N HIS A 27 -7.19 3.62 -15.54
CA HIS A 27 -7.36 4.17 -16.89
C HIS A 27 -6.12 3.95 -17.79
N ASN A 28 -4.94 3.74 -17.20
CA ASN A 28 -3.73 3.38 -17.95
C ASN A 28 -3.63 1.87 -18.25
N LEU A 29 -4.46 1.05 -17.60
CA LEU A 29 -4.59 -0.39 -17.85
C LEU A 29 -5.75 -0.69 -18.81
N HIS A 30 -6.88 -0.02 -18.60
CA HIS A 30 -8.07 -0.09 -19.43
C HIS A 30 -8.51 1.34 -19.75
N PRO A 31 -8.05 1.91 -20.88
CA PRO A 31 -8.50 3.23 -21.31
C PRO A 31 -10.04 3.26 -21.37
N PRO A 32 -10.69 4.28 -20.77
CA PRO A 32 -12.15 4.31 -20.74
C PRO A 32 -12.73 4.36 -22.17
N PRO A 33 -13.82 3.63 -22.47
CA PRO A 33 -14.54 3.73 -23.73
C PRO A 33 -15.00 5.15 -24.02
N ALA A 34 -15.09 5.53 -25.30
CA ALA A 34 -15.41 6.91 -25.72
C ALA A 34 -16.72 7.51 -25.14
N HIS A 35 -17.68 6.67 -24.75
CA HIS A 35 -18.96 7.09 -24.16
C HIS A 35 -18.91 7.25 -22.64
N GLU A 36 -17.83 6.82 -21.99
CA GLU A 36 -17.62 6.96 -20.54
C GLU A 36 -16.86 8.24 -20.20
N GLU A 37 -16.91 8.62 -18.93
CA GLU A 37 -16.17 9.77 -18.41
C GLU A 37 -14.65 9.62 -18.70
N HIS A 38 -14.05 10.67 -19.23
CA HIS A 38 -12.65 10.70 -19.70
C HIS A 38 -12.29 9.75 -20.86
N GLY A 39 -13.24 9.03 -21.45
CA GLY A 39 -12.96 8.13 -22.57
C GLY A 39 -12.54 8.85 -23.85
N ASN A 40 -13.17 9.98 -24.13
CA ASN A 40 -12.80 10.86 -25.23
C ASN A 40 -11.59 11.74 -24.85
N ALA A 41 -10.38 11.15 -24.87
CA ALA A 41 -9.15 11.89 -24.60
C ALA A 41 -8.86 12.87 -25.73
N ARG A 42 -8.88 14.17 -25.43
CA ARG A 42 -8.51 15.19 -26.42
C ARG A 42 -7.00 15.17 -26.68
N LEU A 43 -6.62 15.21 -27.95
CA LEU A 43 -5.26 15.47 -28.40
C LEU A 43 -5.14 16.89 -28.97
N SER A 44 -4.00 17.53 -28.75
CA SER A 44 -3.68 18.83 -29.34
C SER A 44 -3.49 18.74 -30.85
N SER A 45 -3.70 19.85 -31.56
CA SER A 45 -3.42 19.94 -33.00
C SER A 45 -1.98 19.55 -33.35
N GLU A 46 -1.04 19.89 -32.47
CA GLU A 46 0.38 19.60 -32.60
C GLU A 46 0.68 18.11 -32.44
N ILE A 47 0.01 17.43 -31.49
CA ILE A 47 0.12 15.99 -31.33
C ILE A 47 -0.52 15.26 -32.52
N LEU A 48 -1.71 15.68 -32.96
CA LEU A 48 -2.36 15.11 -34.14
C LEU A 48 -1.50 15.25 -35.39
N ARG A 49 -0.87 16.42 -35.59
CA ARG A 49 0.09 16.62 -36.68
C ARG A 49 1.33 15.74 -36.53
N PHE A 50 1.89 15.64 -35.32
CA PHE A 50 3.06 14.80 -35.04
C PHE A 50 2.81 13.32 -35.39
N LEU A 51 1.63 12.80 -35.03
CA LEU A 51 1.21 11.43 -35.32
C LEU A 51 0.90 11.25 -36.82
N GLY A 52 0.20 12.20 -37.45
CA GLY A 52 -0.11 12.15 -38.87
C GLY A 52 1.13 12.19 -39.78
N GLU A 53 2.17 12.94 -39.40
CA GLU A 53 3.46 12.95 -40.10
C GLU A 53 4.20 11.59 -40.03
N ARG A 54 3.80 10.69 -39.13
CA ARG A 54 4.40 9.37 -38.90
C ARG A 54 3.48 8.21 -39.29
N ASP A 55 2.32 8.51 -39.86
CA ASP A 55 1.30 7.51 -40.23
C ASP A 55 0.82 6.67 -39.03
N GLU A 56 0.75 7.29 -37.84
CA GLU A 56 0.32 6.64 -36.60
C GLU A 56 -1.20 6.76 -36.43
N ASP A 57 -1.87 5.63 -36.15
CA ASP A 57 -3.31 5.63 -35.90
C ASP A 57 -3.64 6.20 -34.51
N THR A 58 -4.28 7.38 -34.53
CA THR A 58 -4.69 8.09 -33.33
C THR A 58 -5.73 7.33 -32.52
N GLU A 59 -6.70 6.68 -33.17
CA GLU A 59 -7.75 5.94 -32.46
C GLU A 59 -7.18 4.73 -31.73
N SER A 60 -6.25 4.01 -32.37
CA SER A 60 -5.50 2.94 -31.72
C SER A 60 -4.71 3.45 -30.52
N ILE A 61 -4.01 4.60 -30.62
CA ILE A 61 -3.20 5.13 -29.51
C ILE A 61 -4.05 5.54 -28.31
N VAL A 62 -5.20 6.18 -28.52
CA VAL A 62 -6.09 6.62 -27.41
C VAL A 62 -6.66 5.43 -26.63
N ARG A 63 -6.85 4.29 -27.31
CA ARG A 63 -7.43 3.05 -26.75
C ARG A 63 -6.39 2.04 -26.29
N ARG A 64 -5.11 2.25 -26.64
CA ARG A 64 -4.03 1.36 -26.26
C ARG A 64 -3.78 1.43 -24.75
N PRO A 65 -3.69 0.30 -24.04
CA PRO A 65 -3.24 0.29 -22.65
C PRO A 65 -1.80 0.77 -22.56
N VAL A 66 -1.50 1.62 -21.59
CA VAL A 66 -0.14 2.06 -21.27
C VAL A 66 0.58 0.96 -20.48
N LEU A 67 -0.18 0.18 -19.71
CA LEU A 67 0.30 -0.86 -18.81
C LEU A 67 -0.23 -2.23 -19.23
N LEU A 68 0.66 -3.22 -19.28
CA LEU A 68 0.39 -4.64 -19.43
C LEU A 68 1.02 -5.41 -18.24
N PRO A 69 0.32 -5.46 -17.09
CA PRO A 69 0.76 -6.23 -15.93
C PRO A 69 0.91 -7.71 -16.26
N LEU A 70 1.91 -8.35 -15.67
CA LEU A 70 2.13 -9.79 -15.84
C LEU A 70 1.15 -10.59 -14.96
N PRO A 71 0.69 -11.77 -15.41
CA PRO A 71 -0.07 -12.68 -14.58
C PRO A 71 0.68 -13.02 -13.29
N VAL A 72 -0.05 -13.10 -12.17
CA VAL A 72 0.52 -13.48 -10.88
C VAL A 72 0.37 -14.98 -10.71
N ASP A 73 1.50 -15.70 -10.57
CA ASP A 73 1.51 -17.09 -10.13
C ASP A 73 0.92 -17.16 -8.72
N GLU A 74 -0.09 -18.00 -8.49
CA GLU A 74 -0.79 -18.13 -7.21
C GLU A 74 -0.35 -19.34 -6.38
N THR A 75 0.64 -20.09 -6.86
CA THR A 75 1.06 -21.38 -6.29
C THR A 75 2.32 -21.28 -5.43
N LEU A 76 2.95 -20.10 -5.38
CA LEU A 76 4.14 -19.90 -4.55
C LEU A 76 3.74 -19.83 -3.06
N PRO A 77 4.67 -20.10 -2.13
CA PRO A 77 4.44 -19.89 -0.71
C PRO A 77 4.00 -18.46 -0.38
N LEU A 78 3.15 -18.26 0.65
CA LEU A 78 2.70 -16.92 1.08
C LEU A 78 3.86 -15.94 1.31
N THR A 79 5.00 -16.42 1.83
CA THR A 79 6.19 -15.61 2.09
C THR A 79 6.85 -15.07 0.83
N HIS A 80 6.49 -15.58 -0.35
CA HIS A 80 7.06 -15.21 -1.66
C HIS A 80 6.34 -14.03 -2.33
N TYR A 81 5.38 -13.38 -1.66
CA TYR A 81 4.62 -12.25 -2.20
C TYR A 81 4.76 -10.98 -1.38
N PHE A 82 4.65 -9.84 -2.04
CA PHE A 82 4.20 -8.59 -1.44
C PHE A 82 2.67 -8.55 -1.42
N ILE A 83 2.11 -7.91 -0.40
CA ILE A 83 0.66 -7.85 -0.15
C ILE A 83 0.23 -6.38 -0.07
N SER A 84 -0.80 -6.03 -0.82
CA SER A 84 -1.42 -4.70 -0.79
C SER A 84 -2.07 -4.45 0.57
N SER A 85 -1.49 -3.54 1.36
CA SER A 85 -1.72 -3.46 2.82
C SER A 85 -2.15 -2.07 3.28
N SER A 86 -3.17 -2.02 4.14
CA SER A 86 -3.70 -0.80 4.76
C SER A 86 -3.36 -0.74 6.24
N HIS A 87 -2.96 0.44 6.69
CA HIS A 87 -2.79 0.82 8.09
C HIS A 87 -4.00 1.63 8.55
N ASN A 88 -4.46 1.41 9.78
CA ASN A 88 -5.63 2.06 10.38
C ASN A 88 -6.82 2.13 9.44
N THR A 89 -7.18 0.98 8.85
CA THR A 89 -8.17 0.85 7.77
C THR A 89 -9.51 1.51 8.09
N TYR A 90 -9.90 1.55 9.36
CA TYR A 90 -11.14 2.16 9.82
C TYR A 90 -11.20 3.68 9.62
N LEU A 91 -10.07 4.40 9.48
CA LEU A 91 -10.03 5.86 9.42
C LEU A 91 -10.46 6.44 8.07
N LEU A 92 -11.39 7.39 8.10
CA LEU A 92 -11.91 8.05 6.90
C LEU A 92 -11.22 9.35 6.50
N SER A 93 -10.49 10.08 7.35
CA SER A 93 -9.56 11.18 6.99
C SER A 93 -8.97 11.85 8.24
N ARG A 94 -7.95 12.71 8.02
CA ARG A 94 -7.18 13.54 8.97
C ARG A 94 -7.45 13.25 10.45
N GLN A 95 -6.45 12.65 11.09
CA GLN A 95 -6.31 12.18 12.48
C GLN A 95 -6.75 13.13 13.64
N LEU A 96 -7.54 14.17 13.41
CA LEU A 96 -8.05 15.09 14.44
C LEU A 96 -9.57 15.33 14.41
N VAL A 97 -10.31 14.79 13.42
CA VAL A 97 -11.80 14.83 13.41
C VAL A 97 -12.39 13.45 13.00
N GLY A 98 -11.70 12.40 13.45
CA GLY A 98 -11.84 11.01 13.02
C GLY A 98 -13.26 10.43 13.14
N LYS A 99 -13.79 9.96 12.02
CA LYS A 99 -14.90 9.00 12.01
C LYS A 99 -14.34 7.66 11.56
N SER A 100 -14.53 6.63 12.37
CA SER A 100 -14.29 5.25 11.97
C SER A 100 -15.47 4.74 11.15
N SER A 101 -15.22 3.86 10.17
CA SER A 101 -16.30 3.25 9.41
C SER A 101 -15.96 1.85 8.90
N ALA A 102 -16.95 0.96 8.93
CA ALA A 102 -16.89 -0.35 8.27
C ALA A 102 -16.82 -0.22 6.73
N ALA A 103 -17.34 0.88 6.17
CA ALA A 103 -17.33 1.16 4.74
C ALA A 103 -15.89 1.33 4.18
N SER A 104 -14.94 1.77 5.01
CA SER A 104 -13.52 1.85 4.65
C SER A 104 -12.94 0.49 4.27
N TYR A 105 -13.29 -0.56 5.02
CA TYR A 105 -12.86 -1.94 4.73
C TYR A 105 -13.43 -2.41 3.39
N THR A 106 -14.72 -2.17 3.15
CA THR A 106 -15.37 -2.51 1.87
C THR A 106 -14.68 -1.79 0.71
N HIS A 107 -14.39 -0.49 0.87
CA HIS A 107 -13.67 0.30 -0.14
C HIS A 107 -12.29 -0.28 -0.47
N ILE A 108 -11.44 -0.50 0.55
CA ILE A 108 -10.08 -1.01 0.34
C ILE A 108 -10.08 -2.41 -0.28
N LEU A 109 -10.93 -3.32 0.23
CA LEU A 109 -11.00 -4.69 -0.27
C LEU A 109 -11.54 -4.76 -1.71
N SER A 110 -12.47 -3.87 -2.08
CA SER A 110 -13.00 -3.73 -3.45
C SER A 110 -11.95 -3.25 -4.46
N ARG A 111 -10.86 -2.65 -3.97
CA ARG A 111 -9.73 -2.15 -4.77
C ARG A 111 -8.48 -2.99 -4.61
N ASP A 112 -8.68 -4.29 -4.40
CA ASP A 112 -7.61 -5.26 -4.30
C ASP A 112 -6.63 -5.02 -3.12
N GLY A 113 -7.06 -4.29 -2.08
CA GLY A 113 -6.43 -4.36 -0.76
C GLY A 113 -6.61 -5.76 -0.19
N ARG A 114 -5.55 -6.34 0.39
CA ARG A 114 -5.54 -7.72 0.89
C ARG A 114 -5.01 -7.87 2.30
N CYS A 115 -4.49 -6.81 2.91
CA CYS A 115 -4.24 -6.76 4.35
C CYS A 115 -4.92 -5.51 4.93
N VAL A 116 -5.81 -5.70 5.91
CA VAL A 116 -6.54 -4.63 6.61
C VAL A 116 -6.28 -4.70 8.10
N GLU A 117 -6.46 -3.58 8.80
CA GLU A 117 -6.18 -3.47 10.23
C GLU A 117 -7.45 -3.20 11.03
N ILE A 118 -7.61 -3.86 12.17
CA ILE A 118 -8.67 -3.62 13.14
C ILE A 118 -8.04 -3.28 14.48
N ASP A 119 -8.41 -2.13 15.03
CA ASP A 119 -7.99 -1.69 16.37
C ASP A 119 -9.20 -1.73 17.32
N VAL A 120 -9.29 -2.77 18.14
CA VAL A 120 -10.48 -3.11 18.93
C VAL A 120 -10.34 -2.64 20.38
N TRP A 121 -11.37 -1.93 20.84
CA TRP A 121 -11.48 -1.35 22.19
C TRP A 121 -12.79 -1.75 22.86
N PRO A 122 -12.80 -1.93 24.20
CA PRO A 122 -14.03 -2.10 24.96
C PRO A 122 -14.81 -0.77 25.05
N SER A 123 -16.15 -0.85 25.04
CA SER A 123 -17.02 0.30 25.33
C SER A 123 -18.26 -0.12 26.13
N PRO A 124 -18.99 0.82 26.77
CA PRO A 124 -20.22 0.49 27.49
C PRO A 124 -21.31 -0.17 26.61
N GLY A 125 -21.26 0.03 25.29
CA GLY A 125 -22.21 -0.53 24.32
C GLY A 125 -21.71 -1.78 23.59
N GLY A 126 -20.61 -2.38 24.06
CA GLY A 126 -19.94 -3.52 23.41
C GLY A 126 -18.62 -3.14 22.75
N LEU A 127 -18.10 -4.02 21.90
CA LEU A 127 -16.80 -3.87 21.25
C LEU A 127 -16.85 -2.84 20.11
N VAL A 128 -15.87 -1.95 20.06
CA VAL A 128 -15.77 -0.91 19.04
C VAL A 128 -14.39 -0.86 18.39
N VAL A 129 -14.36 -0.40 17.14
CA VAL A 129 -13.13 -0.15 16.37
C VAL A 129 -12.91 1.35 16.26
N THR A 130 -11.77 1.82 16.77
CA THR A 130 -11.40 3.23 16.80
C THR A 130 -9.91 3.40 16.97
N HIS A 131 -9.40 4.60 16.67
CA HIS A 131 -8.05 4.96 17.08
C HIS A 131 -8.07 5.30 18.57
N GLY A 132 -7.28 4.60 19.37
CA GLY A 132 -7.17 4.85 20.81
C GLY A 132 -6.91 6.33 21.15
N TYR A 133 -7.43 6.77 22.30
CA TYR A 133 -7.20 8.12 22.88
C TYR A 133 -7.58 9.32 22.00
N THR A 134 -8.39 9.12 20.96
CA THR A 134 -8.91 10.20 20.11
C THR A 134 -10.42 10.40 20.33
N PHE A 135 -10.93 11.63 20.13
CA PHE A 135 -12.35 11.97 20.28
C PHE A 135 -13.27 11.38 19.18
N SER A 136 -12.83 10.36 18.45
CA SER A 136 -13.58 9.76 17.35
C SER A 136 -14.74 8.89 17.81
N LYS A 137 -15.85 8.93 17.07
CA LYS A 137 -16.92 7.94 17.23
C LYS A 137 -16.45 6.61 16.64
N GLY A 138 -16.27 5.60 17.48
CA GLY A 138 -15.96 4.23 17.06
C GLY A 138 -17.09 3.58 16.27
N VAL A 139 -16.77 2.54 15.52
CA VAL A 139 -17.73 1.70 14.78
C VAL A 139 -17.85 0.33 15.48
N PRO A 140 -19.03 -0.31 15.54
CA PRO A 140 -19.15 -1.64 16.15
C PRO A 140 -18.19 -2.67 15.52
N PHE A 141 -17.55 -3.50 16.35
CA PHE A 141 -16.60 -4.52 15.90
C PHE A 141 -17.26 -5.53 14.94
N LEU A 142 -18.43 -6.07 15.30
CA LEU A 142 -19.20 -6.97 14.44
C LEU A 142 -19.42 -6.41 13.03
N SER A 143 -19.77 -5.12 12.91
CA SER A 143 -20.00 -4.50 11.59
C SER A 143 -18.73 -4.45 10.73
N VAL A 144 -17.56 -4.32 11.34
CA VAL A 144 -16.27 -4.41 10.65
C VAL A 144 -16.00 -5.86 10.21
N CYS A 145 -16.24 -6.84 11.09
CA CYS A 145 -16.11 -8.25 10.76
C CYS A 145 -17.05 -8.65 9.61
N GLU A 146 -18.31 -8.22 9.62
CA GLU A 146 -19.27 -8.47 8.54
C GLU A 146 -18.82 -7.87 7.20
N ALA A 147 -18.29 -6.65 7.19
CA ALA A 147 -17.76 -6.01 5.99
C ALA A 147 -16.59 -6.80 5.38
N ILE A 148 -15.65 -7.27 6.21
CA ILE A 148 -14.52 -8.11 5.77
C ILE A 148 -15.02 -9.48 5.29
N GLY A 149 -15.94 -10.09 6.04
CA GLY A 149 -16.53 -11.39 5.72
C GLY A 149 -17.27 -11.37 4.38
N ALA A 150 -17.96 -10.28 4.05
CA ALA A 150 -18.64 -10.10 2.77
C ALA A 150 -17.66 -10.05 1.57
N ALA A 151 -16.46 -9.49 1.75
CA ALA A 151 -15.44 -9.40 0.71
C ALA A 151 -14.69 -10.73 0.46
N ALA A 152 -14.61 -11.61 1.46
CA ALA A 152 -14.01 -12.93 1.35
C ALA A 152 -14.94 -13.93 0.62
N THR A 153 -15.06 -13.76 -0.70
CA THR A 153 -15.83 -14.68 -1.58
C THR A 153 -14.95 -15.82 -2.08
N PRO A 154 -15.50 -16.99 -2.46
CA PRO A 154 -14.72 -18.16 -2.87
C PRO A 154 -13.70 -17.92 -4.01
N GLY A 155 -13.98 -16.96 -4.89
CA GLY A 155 -13.08 -16.61 -6.00
C GLY A 155 -12.00 -15.59 -5.64
N CYS A 156 -12.08 -14.93 -4.47
CA CYS A 156 -11.12 -13.91 -4.07
C CYS A 156 -9.81 -14.53 -3.56
N TRP A 157 -8.71 -13.79 -3.71
CA TRP A 157 -7.44 -14.11 -3.04
C TRP A 157 -7.58 -13.92 -1.52
N PRO A 158 -6.76 -14.58 -0.70
CA PRO A 158 -6.85 -14.49 0.75
C PRO A 158 -6.74 -13.06 1.27
N ILE A 159 -7.52 -12.78 2.31
CA ILE A 159 -7.51 -11.51 3.03
C ILE A 159 -6.82 -11.72 4.37
N PHE A 160 -5.84 -10.88 4.66
CA PHE A 160 -5.19 -10.80 5.95
C PHE A 160 -5.83 -9.71 6.81
N VAL A 161 -5.99 -10.00 8.10
CA VAL A 161 -6.56 -9.06 9.07
C VAL A 161 -5.56 -8.89 10.21
N SER A 162 -4.92 -7.73 10.29
CA SER A 162 -4.07 -7.36 11.41
C SER A 162 -4.94 -6.92 12.59
N LEU A 163 -4.93 -7.68 13.68
CA LEU A 163 -5.71 -7.37 14.87
C LEU A 163 -4.83 -6.69 15.94
N GLU A 164 -5.21 -5.48 16.32
CA GLU A 164 -4.72 -4.80 17.50
C GLU A 164 -5.79 -4.89 18.60
N CYS A 165 -5.45 -5.55 19.72
CA CYS A 165 -6.38 -5.86 20.79
C CYS A 165 -6.06 -5.06 22.05
N HIS A 166 -7.01 -4.22 22.48
CA HIS A 166 -7.00 -3.50 23.77
C HIS A 166 -8.09 -3.98 24.73
N VAL A 167 -8.78 -5.06 24.37
CA VAL A 167 -9.78 -5.74 25.21
C VAL A 167 -9.07 -6.70 26.16
N ASP A 168 -9.56 -6.80 27.39
CA ASP A 168 -9.05 -7.78 28.36
C ASP A 168 -9.41 -9.22 28.00
N ALA A 169 -8.79 -10.19 28.66
CA ALA A 169 -8.95 -11.61 28.33
C ALA A 169 -10.40 -12.12 28.48
N GLU A 170 -11.21 -11.52 29.38
CA GLU A 170 -12.62 -11.87 29.55
C GLU A 170 -13.46 -11.35 28.37
N GLY A 171 -13.27 -10.09 27.96
CA GLY A 171 -13.96 -9.51 26.81
C GLY A 171 -13.54 -10.11 25.46
N GLN A 172 -12.36 -10.73 25.37
CA GLN A 172 -11.90 -11.40 24.16
C GLN A 172 -12.78 -12.59 23.74
N GLN A 173 -13.53 -13.21 24.66
CA GLN A 173 -14.51 -14.26 24.30
C GLN A 173 -15.62 -13.72 23.39
N GLU A 174 -16.04 -12.47 23.61
CA GLU A 174 -17.00 -11.80 22.74
C GLU A 174 -16.39 -11.52 21.36
N MET A 175 -15.12 -11.09 21.32
CA MET A 175 -14.40 -10.88 20.05
C MET A 175 -14.34 -12.16 19.20
N VAL A 176 -13.97 -13.29 19.82
CA VAL A 176 -13.90 -14.59 19.15
C VAL A 176 -15.27 -15.00 18.61
N ARG A 177 -16.34 -14.80 19.41
CA ARG A 177 -17.71 -15.10 18.99
C ARG A 177 -18.13 -14.29 17.77
N GLU A 178 -17.91 -12.97 17.79
CA GLU A 178 -18.26 -12.10 16.67
C GLU A 178 -17.48 -12.46 15.40
N MET A 179 -16.17 -12.69 15.51
CA MET A 179 -15.34 -13.12 14.36
C MET A 179 -15.80 -14.46 13.79
N ARG A 180 -16.03 -15.47 14.64
CA ARG A 180 -16.53 -16.78 14.19
C ARG A 180 -17.91 -16.67 13.55
N SER A 181 -18.80 -15.83 14.10
CA SER A 181 -20.12 -15.59 13.52
C SER A 181 -20.06 -14.93 12.14
N ALA A 182 -19.19 -13.93 11.96
CA ALA A 182 -19.07 -13.19 10.71
C ALA A 182 -18.25 -13.93 9.63
N TRP A 183 -17.29 -14.76 10.05
CA TRP A 183 -16.32 -15.42 9.17
C TRP A 183 -16.45 -16.95 9.14
N ASP A 184 -17.62 -17.48 9.49
CA ASP A 184 -17.86 -18.92 9.48
C ASP A 184 -17.48 -19.56 8.14
N GLY A 185 -16.73 -20.67 8.20
CA GLY A 185 -16.16 -21.35 7.04
C GLY A 185 -15.08 -20.58 6.25
N LYS A 186 -14.79 -19.31 6.60
CA LYS A 186 -13.81 -18.44 5.91
C LYS A 186 -12.54 -18.22 6.72
N LEU A 187 -12.62 -18.19 8.05
CA LEU A 187 -11.47 -18.01 8.94
C LEU A 187 -10.55 -19.24 8.94
N VAL A 188 -9.24 -19.03 8.75
CA VAL A 188 -8.24 -20.10 8.83
C VAL A 188 -7.77 -20.28 10.27
N MET A 189 -8.23 -21.35 10.93
CA MET A 189 -7.93 -21.64 12.33
C MET A 189 -6.93 -22.79 12.53
N GLY A 190 -6.39 -23.35 11.45
CA GLY A 190 -5.52 -24.53 11.53
C GLY A 190 -4.89 -24.91 10.21
N LYS A 191 -4.09 -25.97 10.27
CA LYS A 191 -3.38 -26.52 9.11
C LYS A 191 -4.33 -26.93 8.00
N VAL A 192 -4.00 -26.57 6.76
CA VAL A 192 -4.71 -27.09 5.58
C VAL A 192 -4.29 -28.54 5.32
N ALA A 193 -5.27 -29.44 5.22
CA ALA A 193 -5.02 -30.86 5.07
C ALA A 193 -4.29 -31.18 3.76
N GLY A 194 -3.26 -32.03 3.82
CA GLY A 194 -2.49 -32.47 2.66
C GLY A 194 -1.44 -31.49 2.14
N ILE A 195 -1.29 -30.32 2.79
CA ILE A 195 -0.33 -29.29 2.37
C ILE A 195 0.71 -29.07 3.46
N GLU A 196 1.97 -28.96 3.06
CA GLU A 196 3.04 -28.56 3.96
C GLU A 196 2.92 -27.09 4.30
N ASP A 197 3.07 -26.78 5.58
CA ASP A 197 2.87 -25.46 6.15
C ASP A 197 3.75 -24.38 5.51
N ALA A 198 5.00 -24.72 5.17
CA ALA A 198 5.93 -23.82 4.47
C ALA A 198 5.59 -23.61 2.99
N ARG A 199 4.69 -24.42 2.42
CA ARG A 199 4.27 -24.39 1.01
C ARG A 199 2.87 -23.83 0.80
N ILE A 200 2.18 -23.43 1.86
CA ILE A 200 0.84 -22.85 1.77
C ILE A 200 0.87 -21.64 0.83
N SER A 201 -0.03 -21.62 -0.14
CA SER A 201 -0.07 -20.63 -1.21
C SER A 201 -1.37 -19.81 -1.18
N PRO A 202 -1.44 -18.68 -1.89
CA PRO A 202 -2.70 -17.97 -2.08
C PRO A 202 -3.80 -18.82 -2.72
N SER A 203 -3.45 -19.78 -3.60
CA SER A 203 -4.42 -20.69 -4.23
C SER A 203 -5.11 -21.60 -3.22
N ASP A 204 -4.39 -22.06 -2.20
CA ASP A 204 -4.91 -22.93 -1.14
C ASP A 204 -5.84 -22.19 -0.17
N LEU A 205 -5.68 -20.86 -0.09
CA LEU A 205 -6.43 -19.98 0.81
C LEU A 205 -7.43 -19.08 0.07
N ARG A 206 -7.88 -19.47 -1.12
CA ARG A 206 -8.92 -18.75 -1.86
C ARG A 206 -10.20 -18.62 -1.03
N GLY A 207 -10.73 -17.39 -0.96
CA GLY A 207 -11.89 -17.02 -0.17
C GLY A 207 -11.70 -17.13 1.36
N LYS A 208 -10.46 -17.25 1.83
CA LYS A 208 -10.15 -17.37 3.27
C LYS A 208 -9.65 -16.07 3.88
N ILE A 209 -9.82 -15.98 5.20
CA ILE A 209 -9.36 -14.89 6.05
C ILE A 209 -8.25 -15.43 6.96
N VAL A 210 -7.07 -14.80 6.91
CA VAL A 210 -5.92 -15.11 7.77
C VAL A 210 -5.80 -14.00 8.83
N LEU A 211 -6.06 -14.35 10.09
CA LEU A 211 -5.95 -13.40 11.19
C LEU A 211 -4.49 -13.29 11.66
N MET A 212 -3.96 -12.07 11.69
CA MET A 212 -2.71 -11.78 12.38
C MET A 212 -3.03 -11.39 13.83
N VAL A 213 -2.64 -12.23 14.77
CA VAL A 213 -2.92 -12.04 16.20
C VAL A 213 -1.64 -12.11 17.00
N GLU A 214 -1.53 -11.28 18.04
CA GLU A 214 -0.39 -11.31 18.94
C GLU A 214 -0.25 -12.70 19.57
N TYR A 215 0.98 -13.25 19.51
CA TYR A 215 1.31 -14.53 20.11
C TYR A 215 2.58 -14.41 20.95
N TYR A 216 2.51 -14.90 22.18
CA TYR A 216 3.63 -14.93 23.11
C TYR A 216 3.91 -16.39 23.49
N PRO A 217 5.06 -16.98 23.09
CA PRO A 217 5.37 -18.36 23.45
C PRO A 217 5.58 -18.46 24.96
N ALA A 218 5.05 -19.51 25.58
CA ALA A 218 5.20 -19.78 27.02
C ALA A 218 6.63 -20.19 27.45
N LEU A 219 7.63 -20.08 26.57
CA LEU A 219 8.98 -20.64 26.74
C LEU A 219 10.06 -19.55 26.65
N ILE A 220 10.09 -18.69 27.67
CA ILE A 220 11.34 -18.32 28.39
C ILE A 220 11.08 -18.57 29.88
N ALA A 221 10.46 -19.71 30.19
CA ALA A 221 10.24 -20.21 31.54
C ALA A 221 10.91 -21.60 31.59
N GLY A 222 12.25 -21.62 31.67
CA GLY A 222 12.98 -22.88 31.55
C GLY A 222 14.49 -22.85 31.80
N THR A 223 15.11 -21.68 31.94
CA THR A 223 16.45 -21.55 32.52
C THR A 223 16.37 -20.50 33.60
N GLY A 224 16.44 -20.95 34.86
CA GLY A 224 16.40 -20.06 36.00
C GLY A 224 17.59 -19.11 35.97
N GLU A 225 17.32 -17.86 35.65
CA GLU A 225 17.99 -16.66 36.16
C GLU A 225 17.11 -15.45 35.79
N SER A 226 16.44 -14.90 36.81
CA SER A 226 15.76 -13.59 36.86
C SER A 226 15.26 -12.98 35.54
N SER A 227 14.01 -13.27 35.15
CA SER A 227 13.25 -12.46 34.19
C SER A 227 12.36 -11.46 34.93
N ASP A 228 12.98 -10.35 35.36
CA ASP A 228 12.26 -9.11 35.66
C ASP A 228 12.04 -8.34 34.35
N THR A 229 11.23 -8.85 33.42
CA THR A 229 10.94 -8.13 32.16
C THR A 229 9.54 -8.44 31.62
N ALA A 230 8.52 -8.23 32.46
CA ALA A 230 7.11 -8.12 32.06
C ALA A 230 6.54 -6.73 32.41
N SER A 231 7.20 -5.70 31.88
CA SER A 231 6.79 -4.28 31.85
C SER A 231 7.83 -3.57 30.99
N VAL A 232 7.57 -2.97 29.84
CA VAL A 232 6.59 -1.94 29.50
C VAL A 232 6.50 -1.89 27.97
N ALA A 233 5.33 -2.13 27.39
CA ALA A 233 5.04 -1.80 26.00
C ALA A 233 3.58 -1.34 25.86
N SER A 234 3.24 -0.34 26.67
CA SER A 234 2.18 0.61 26.35
C SER A 234 2.86 1.87 25.83
N GLU A 235 3.14 1.93 24.53
CA GLU A 235 3.26 3.22 23.87
C GLU A 235 1.89 3.57 23.32
N SER A 236 1.12 4.24 24.17
CA SER A 236 0.25 5.31 23.70
C SER A 236 1.12 6.30 22.91
N SER A 237 0.60 6.76 21.78
CA SER A 237 1.21 7.77 20.92
C SER A 237 1.15 9.17 21.55
N GLY A 238 1.80 9.36 22.69
CA GLY A 238 1.94 10.66 23.36
C GLY A 238 3.14 10.64 24.29
N GLU A 239 4.20 11.35 23.88
CA GLU A 239 5.30 11.75 24.78
C GLU A 239 4.81 12.92 25.63
N GLU A 240 5.01 12.87 26.96
CA GLU A 240 5.45 14.03 27.74
C GLU A 240 5.90 13.63 29.16
N ASP A 241 7.01 14.24 29.58
CA ASP A 241 7.75 14.10 30.85
C ASP A 241 6.96 14.55 32.08
N GLY A 242 7.24 13.90 33.23
CA GLY A 242 6.87 14.41 34.55
C GLY A 242 7.24 13.45 35.69
N GLU A 243 8.38 13.69 36.35
CA GLU A 243 8.78 13.04 37.61
C GLU A 243 7.83 13.42 38.76
N VAL A 244 7.26 12.43 39.48
CA VAL A 244 7.07 12.50 40.95
C VAL A 244 7.10 11.08 41.56
N ALA A 245 7.74 10.98 42.72
CA ALA A 245 8.23 9.80 43.43
C ALA A 245 7.20 8.77 43.97
N GLU A 246 7.75 7.58 44.24
CA GLU A 246 7.17 6.34 44.75
C GLU A 246 6.51 6.42 46.15
N ILE A 247 5.49 5.59 46.37
CA ILE A 247 5.30 4.84 47.63
C ILE A 247 4.92 3.39 47.29
N SER A 248 5.61 2.48 47.99
CA SER A 248 5.68 1.03 47.88
C SER A 248 4.40 0.25 48.25
N GLY A 249 4.29 -0.98 47.72
CA GLY A 249 3.28 -1.96 48.13
C GLY A 249 3.29 -3.25 47.31
N ASP A 250 4.06 -4.22 47.76
CA ASP A 250 4.21 -5.60 47.25
C ASP A 250 2.89 -6.40 47.23
N LYS A 251 2.51 -6.96 46.06
CA LYS A 251 1.81 -8.26 45.91
C LYS A 251 2.12 -8.85 44.53
N ASN A 252 2.96 -9.88 44.54
CA ASN A 252 3.25 -10.76 43.41
C ASN A 252 1.97 -11.48 42.90
N LYS A 253 1.28 -10.87 41.93
CA LYS A 253 0.29 -11.52 41.05
C LYS A 253 0.92 -11.65 39.67
N MET A 254 1.09 -12.87 39.17
CA MET A 254 1.39 -13.09 37.75
C MET A 254 0.38 -12.31 36.92
N LYS A 255 0.87 -11.36 36.11
CA LYS A 255 0.00 -10.58 35.22
C LYS A 255 -0.65 -11.57 34.24
N PRO A 256 -1.99 -11.55 34.06
CA PRO A 256 -2.64 -12.39 33.06
C PRO A 256 -2.08 -12.06 31.67
N SER A 257 -2.00 -13.07 30.79
CA SER A 257 -1.60 -12.85 29.39
C SER A 257 -2.54 -11.82 28.76
N ARG A 258 -1.96 -10.88 28.00
CA ARG A 258 -2.73 -9.84 27.31
C ARG A 258 -3.72 -10.43 26.29
N ILE A 259 -3.42 -11.60 25.74
CA ILE A 259 -4.20 -12.32 24.75
C ILE A 259 -4.60 -13.69 25.32
N SER A 260 -5.87 -14.07 25.15
CA SER A 260 -6.40 -15.38 25.55
C SER A 260 -5.95 -16.46 24.56
N ASP A 261 -5.83 -17.71 25.04
CA ASP A 261 -5.47 -18.84 24.18
C ASP A 261 -6.47 -19.02 23.03
N GLU A 262 -7.76 -18.83 23.31
CA GLU A 262 -8.83 -18.93 22.32
C GLU A 262 -8.67 -17.90 21.19
N LEU A 263 -8.23 -16.68 21.50
CA LEU A 263 -7.96 -15.65 20.50
C LEU A 263 -6.65 -15.94 19.74
N ALA A 264 -5.61 -16.38 20.45
CA ALA A 264 -4.31 -16.71 19.86
C ALA A 264 -4.39 -17.89 18.86
N GLU A 265 -5.28 -18.86 19.11
CA GLU A 265 -5.52 -20.01 18.22
C GLU A 265 -6.07 -19.62 16.84
N LEU A 266 -6.76 -18.48 16.74
CA LEU A 266 -7.33 -18.02 15.47
C LEU A 266 -6.28 -17.58 14.44
N GLY A 267 -5.04 -17.28 14.86
CA GLY A 267 -3.98 -16.77 13.98
C GLY A 267 -2.97 -17.81 13.53
N TYR A 268 -3.43 -18.96 13.03
CA TYR A 268 -2.56 -20.12 12.76
C TYR A 268 -1.37 -19.83 11.81
N TYR A 269 -1.60 -19.19 10.66
CA TYR A 269 -0.58 -18.88 9.65
C TYR A 269 0.05 -17.46 9.78
N ALA A 270 -0.30 -16.71 10.83
CA ALA A 270 0.18 -15.35 11.02
C ALA A 270 0.27 -14.98 12.50
N ARG A 271 1.07 -15.72 13.27
CA ARG A 271 1.30 -15.44 14.70
C ARG A 271 2.17 -14.20 14.84
N SER A 272 1.55 -13.06 15.13
CA SER A 272 2.21 -11.76 15.20
C SER A 272 3.09 -11.67 16.45
N MET A 273 4.37 -11.43 16.25
CA MET A 273 5.34 -11.11 17.30
C MET A 273 5.87 -9.70 17.13
N LYS A 274 5.89 -8.94 18.22
CA LYS A 274 6.52 -7.63 18.29
C LYS A 274 7.91 -7.81 18.93
N PRO A 275 9.01 -7.49 18.23
CA PRO A 275 10.33 -7.48 18.84
C PRO A 275 10.38 -6.51 20.03
N ASN A 276 11.15 -6.84 21.08
CA ASN A 276 11.36 -5.91 22.19
C ASN A 276 12.12 -4.67 21.69
N LYS A 277 11.91 -3.53 22.35
CA LYS A 277 12.64 -2.29 22.01
C LYS A 277 14.15 -2.52 22.16
N GLY A 278 14.90 -2.25 21.10
CA GLY A 278 16.36 -2.45 21.06
C GLY A 278 16.80 -3.89 20.84
N ASP A 279 15.86 -4.85 20.86
CA ASP A 279 16.14 -6.26 20.60
C ASP A 279 15.79 -6.59 19.14
N SER A 280 16.79 -6.49 18.27
CA SER A 280 16.70 -6.91 16.88
C SER A 280 17.02 -8.38 16.67
N THR A 281 17.29 -9.14 17.74
CA THR A 281 17.74 -10.53 17.64
C THR A 281 16.67 -11.43 17.01
N VAL A 282 15.39 -11.09 17.17
CA VAL A 282 14.27 -11.78 16.49
C VAL A 282 14.44 -11.82 14.96
N ILE A 283 15.12 -10.84 14.36
CA ILE A 283 15.40 -10.84 12.91
C ILE A 283 16.80 -11.38 12.59
N ALA A 284 17.63 -11.59 13.61
CA ALA A 284 18.96 -12.19 13.51
C ALA A 284 18.95 -13.72 13.70
N TYR A 285 17.85 -14.31 14.20
CA TYR A 285 17.71 -15.76 14.29
C TYR A 285 17.19 -16.33 12.94
N PRO A 286 18.00 -17.06 12.17
CA PRO A 286 17.56 -17.69 10.93
C PRO A 286 16.51 -18.78 11.15
N GLU A 287 16.40 -19.32 12.37
CA GLU A 287 15.50 -20.42 12.70
C GLU A 287 14.62 -20.08 13.92
N ILE A 288 13.58 -19.27 13.71
CA ILE A 288 12.44 -19.26 14.63
C ILE A 288 11.67 -20.56 14.40
N THR A 289 12.07 -21.63 15.10
CA THR A 289 11.46 -22.97 14.96
C THR A 289 10.13 -23.09 15.69
N ALA A 290 9.83 -22.17 16.62
CA ALA A 290 8.59 -22.13 17.36
C ALA A 290 8.21 -20.70 17.78
N PRO A 291 6.90 -20.36 17.76
CA PRO A 291 5.81 -21.15 17.20
C PRO A 291 5.92 -21.24 15.67
N ALA A 292 5.24 -22.19 15.04
CA ALA A 292 5.13 -22.20 13.58
C ALA A 292 4.45 -20.91 13.09
N HIS A 293 4.80 -20.46 11.88
CA HIS A 293 4.16 -19.31 11.20
C HIS A 293 4.26 -17.98 11.93
N VAL A 294 5.42 -17.70 12.52
CA VAL A 294 5.68 -16.37 13.08
C VAL A 294 5.63 -15.32 11.98
N LEU A 295 4.91 -14.24 12.29
CA LEU A 295 4.89 -12.99 11.56
C LEU A 295 5.54 -11.92 12.43
N ILE A 296 6.58 -11.26 11.92
CA ILE A 296 7.25 -10.17 12.65
C ILE A 296 6.55 -8.85 12.36
N ASN A 297 6.00 -8.22 13.40
CA ASN A 297 5.34 -6.93 13.32
C ASN A 297 6.29 -5.85 13.90
N ILE A 298 6.85 -5.02 13.02
CA ILE A 298 7.93 -4.08 13.36
C ILE A 298 7.63 -2.68 12.84
N SER A 299 7.99 -1.66 13.62
CA SER A 299 7.80 -0.26 13.22
C SER A 299 8.72 0.13 12.05
N GLU A 300 8.28 1.14 11.27
CA GLU A 300 9.09 1.80 10.25
C GLU A 300 10.49 2.17 10.78
N SER A 301 10.57 2.86 11.92
CA SER A 301 11.83 3.36 12.48
C SER A 301 12.79 2.22 12.86
N THR A 302 12.26 1.18 13.50
CA THR A 302 13.07 0.04 13.94
C THR A 302 13.61 -0.73 12.73
N CYS A 303 12.78 -0.98 11.72
CA CYS A 303 13.24 -1.67 10.52
C CYS A 303 14.29 -0.84 9.76
N LEU A 304 14.08 0.49 9.64
CA LEU A 304 15.06 1.40 9.02
C LEU A 304 16.41 1.36 9.73
N SER A 305 16.45 1.29 11.07
CA SER A 305 17.73 1.22 11.80
C SER A 305 18.52 -0.08 11.55
N LEU A 306 17.86 -1.16 11.08
CA LEU A 306 18.49 -2.46 10.84
C LEU A 306 19.01 -2.63 9.42
N ILE A 307 18.50 -1.88 8.45
CA ILE A 307 18.89 -2.00 7.05
C ILE A 307 20.42 -1.86 6.86
N PRO A 308 21.11 -0.86 7.46
CA PRO A 308 22.54 -0.68 7.24
C PRO A 308 23.40 -1.86 7.71
N SER A 309 23.00 -2.57 8.77
CA SER A 309 23.78 -3.64 9.38
C SER A 309 23.33 -5.06 9.01
N SER A 310 22.07 -5.23 8.57
CA SER A 310 21.41 -6.54 8.57
C SER A 310 20.57 -6.80 7.31
N LEU A 311 20.76 -6.04 6.22
CA LEU A 311 19.97 -6.21 4.99
C LEU A 311 19.95 -7.65 4.44
N PRO A 312 21.07 -8.38 4.31
CA PRO A 312 21.02 -9.78 3.84
C PRO A 312 20.17 -10.67 4.74
N SER A 313 20.30 -10.52 6.06
CA SER A 313 19.50 -11.26 7.04
C SER A 313 18.01 -10.87 6.99
N LEU A 314 17.69 -9.59 6.74
CA LEU A 314 16.31 -9.15 6.53
C LEU A 314 15.66 -9.84 5.34
N ILE A 315 16.40 -9.98 4.24
CA ILE A 315 15.94 -10.62 2.99
C ILE A 315 15.77 -12.12 3.21
N ASP A 316 16.77 -12.78 3.78
CA ASP A 316 16.74 -14.21 4.08
C ASP A 316 15.58 -14.56 5.03
N HIS A 317 15.43 -13.81 6.13
CA HIS A 317 14.29 -13.97 7.03
C HIS A 317 12.95 -13.77 6.29
N GLY A 318 12.83 -12.73 5.47
CA GLY A 318 11.63 -12.45 4.67
C GLY A 318 11.32 -13.51 3.61
N SER A 319 12.25 -14.44 3.34
CA SER A 319 12.00 -15.60 2.48
C SER A 319 11.22 -16.72 3.18
N SER A 320 11.40 -16.84 4.50
CA SER A 320 10.85 -17.94 5.32
C SER A 320 9.73 -17.51 6.26
N HIS A 321 9.66 -16.21 6.61
CA HIS A 321 8.70 -15.67 7.56
C HIS A 321 8.06 -14.40 7.02
N LEU A 322 6.80 -14.16 7.43
CA LEU A 322 6.10 -12.92 7.10
C LEU A 322 6.60 -11.78 7.97
N ARG A 323 6.68 -10.57 7.39
CA ARG A 323 7.02 -9.35 8.11
C ARG A 323 6.07 -8.22 7.73
N ARG A 324 5.47 -7.62 8.76
CA ARG A 324 4.64 -6.42 8.66
C ARG A 324 5.40 -5.19 9.14
N ILE A 325 5.39 -4.16 8.30
CA ILE A 325 5.85 -2.81 8.59
C ILE A 325 4.63 -1.90 8.73
N PHE A 326 4.63 -1.07 9.76
CA PHE A 326 3.62 -0.04 9.97
C PHE A 326 4.26 1.34 10.21
N PRO A 327 3.55 2.44 9.88
CA PRO A 327 4.07 3.80 10.02
C PRO A 327 4.40 4.15 11.47
N LYS A 328 5.44 4.95 11.69
CA LYS A 328 5.76 5.47 13.03
C LYS A 328 4.66 6.42 13.57
N GLY A 329 4.44 6.41 14.88
CA GLY A 329 3.40 7.22 15.54
C GLY A 329 3.54 8.75 15.35
N THR A 330 4.74 9.24 15.05
CA THR A 330 4.97 10.69 14.75
C THR A 330 4.37 11.14 13.42
N ARG A 331 3.82 10.23 12.60
CA ARG A 331 3.11 10.55 11.35
C ARG A 331 1.65 10.95 11.61
N ILE A 332 1.45 11.96 12.46
CA ILE A 332 0.13 12.49 12.88
C ILE A 332 -0.68 13.04 11.69
N GLY A 333 -0.01 13.43 10.60
CA GLY A 333 -0.65 13.83 9.34
C GLY A 333 -1.11 12.66 8.45
N SER A 334 -0.98 11.41 8.91
CA SER A 334 -1.20 10.18 8.15
C SER A 334 -0.36 10.08 6.87
N SER A 335 0.81 10.72 6.81
CA SER A 335 1.74 10.60 5.68
C SER A 335 2.30 9.18 5.60
N ASN A 336 2.63 8.73 4.39
CA ASN A 336 3.21 7.41 4.17
C ASN A 336 4.74 7.44 4.15
N PHE A 337 5.33 6.28 4.41
CA PHE A 337 6.74 6.00 4.12
C PHE A 337 6.90 5.54 2.66
N ASN A 338 8.14 5.43 2.19
CA ASN A 338 8.43 4.83 0.88
C ASN A 338 8.40 3.29 0.99
N PRO A 339 7.42 2.59 0.40
CA PRO A 339 7.29 1.15 0.54
C PRO A 339 8.43 0.36 -0.14
N LEU A 340 9.11 0.94 -1.14
CA LEU A 340 10.23 0.27 -1.83
C LEU A 340 11.38 -0.08 -0.89
N VAL A 341 11.62 0.75 0.13
CA VAL A 341 12.65 0.51 1.14
C VAL A 341 12.39 -0.80 1.88
N PHE A 342 11.13 -1.12 2.12
CA PHE A 342 10.71 -2.31 2.87
C PHE A 342 10.51 -3.53 1.97
N TRP A 343 9.95 -3.35 0.77
CA TRP A 343 9.86 -4.44 -0.19
C TRP A 343 11.24 -4.96 -0.61
N ARG A 344 12.23 -4.08 -0.79
CA ARG A 344 13.62 -4.45 -1.11
C ARG A 344 14.33 -5.23 0.00
N ASN A 345 13.91 -5.08 1.25
CA ASN A 345 14.47 -5.87 2.35
C ASN A 345 13.71 -7.20 2.57
N GLY A 346 12.74 -7.53 1.72
CA GLY A 346 11.95 -8.77 1.79
C GLY A 346 10.68 -8.69 2.63
N SER A 347 10.29 -7.50 3.12
CA SER A 347 9.04 -7.34 3.88
C SER A 347 7.83 -7.47 2.95
N GLN A 348 6.88 -8.32 3.31
CA GLN A 348 5.70 -8.60 2.50
C GLN A 348 4.59 -7.56 2.69
N VAL A 349 4.37 -7.14 3.94
CA VAL A 349 3.22 -6.33 4.36
C VAL A 349 3.72 -4.93 4.73
N ALA A 350 3.75 -4.03 3.74
CA ALA A 350 4.06 -2.62 3.94
C ALA A 350 2.74 -1.83 4.11
N SER A 351 2.31 -1.60 5.34
CA SER A 351 0.99 -1.03 5.63
C SER A 351 0.99 0.48 5.45
N LEU A 352 0.17 0.99 4.54
CA LEU A 352 0.07 2.41 4.22
C LEU A 352 -1.29 3.02 4.63
N ASN A 353 -1.33 4.32 4.83
CA ASN A 353 -2.54 5.11 5.00
C ASN A 353 -3.18 5.37 3.61
N TRP A 354 -4.24 4.64 3.28
CA TRP A 354 -4.91 4.68 1.96
C TRP A 354 -5.64 5.99 1.66
N GLN A 355 -5.99 6.73 2.70
CA GLN A 355 -6.64 8.03 2.61
C GLN A 355 -5.72 9.17 2.14
N VAL A 356 -4.42 8.91 1.92
CA VAL A 356 -3.41 9.90 1.49
C VAL A 356 -2.72 9.47 0.19
N TYR A 357 -2.99 10.17 -0.91
CA TYR A 357 -2.36 9.90 -2.22
C TYR A 357 -0.99 10.58 -2.40
N ASP A 358 -0.05 10.25 -1.53
CA ASP A 358 1.34 10.73 -1.60
C ASP A 358 2.24 9.81 -2.44
N LEU A 359 3.57 10.00 -2.39
CA LEU A 359 4.53 9.15 -3.11
C LEU A 359 4.39 7.67 -2.73
N GLY A 360 4.18 7.37 -1.44
CA GLY A 360 4.03 5.98 -0.98
C GLY A 360 2.83 5.31 -1.62
N MET A 361 1.68 6.00 -1.67
CA MET A 361 0.47 5.48 -2.30
C MET A 361 0.59 5.41 -3.83
N GLN A 362 1.26 6.37 -4.48
CA GLN A 362 1.52 6.33 -5.92
C GLN A 362 2.33 5.09 -6.31
N VAL A 363 3.34 4.74 -5.52
CA VAL A 363 4.15 3.55 -5.71
C VAL A 363 3.37 2.28 -5.37
N ASN A 364 2.51 2.31 -4.34
CA ASN A 364 1.60 1.20 -4.01
C ASN A 364 0.64 0.87 -5.15
N GLU A 365 -0.03 1.89 -5.70
CA GLU A 365 -0.88 1.73 -6.87
C GLU A 365 -0.09 1.19 -8.06
N ALA A 366 1.09 1.73 -8.33
CA ALA A 366 1.95 1.22 -9.40
C ALA A 366 2.39 -0.23 -9.20
N MET A 367 2.57 -0.68 -7.95
CA MET A 367 2.98 -2.05 -7.62
C MET A 367 1.86 -3.05 -7.90
N PHE A 368 0.63 -2.76 -7.44
CA PHE A 368 -0.49 -3.71 -7.42
C PHE A 368 -1.52 -3.51 -8.53
N ILE A 369 -1.38 -2.48 -9.38
CA ILE A 369 -2.33 -2.25 -10.48
C ILE A 369 -2.41 -3.46 -11.42
N GLY A 370 -3.65 -3.90 -11.66
CA GLY A 370 -3.94 -5.07 -12.50
C GLY A 370 -3.62 -6.42 -11.86
N THR A 371 -3.29 -6.44 -10.56
CA THR A 371 -3.07 -7.66 -9.79
C THR A 371 -4.20 -7.86 -8.77
N PRO A 372 -4.36 -9.06 -8.19
CA PRO A 372 -5.40 -9.33 -7.20
C PRO A 372 -5.01 -8.86 -5.79
N GLY A 373 -4.07 -7.90 -5.68
CA GLY A 373 -3.54 -7.40 -4.40
C GLY A 373 -2.29 -8.13 -3.90
N TRP A 374 -1.76 -9.04 -4.73
CA TRP A 374 -0.60 -9.86 -4.46
C TRP A 374 0.39 -9.74 -5.62
N VAL A 375 1.69 -9.64 -5.32
CA VAL A 375 2.76 -9.56 -6.33
C VAL A 375 3.91 -10.44 -5.86
N ALA A 376 4.38 -11.35 -6.69
CA ALA A 376 5.51 -12.18 -6.32
C ALA A 376 6.77 -11.31 -6.15
N LYS A 377 7.53 -11.52 -5.07
CA LYS A 377 8.81 -10.81 -4.81
C LYS A 377 9.82 -11.09 -5.92
N PRO A 378 10.89 -10.30 -6.14
CA PRO A 378 11.94 -10.70 -7.07
C PRO A 378 12.51 -12.06 -6.75
N LEU A 379 12.87 -12.83 -7.77
CA LEU A 379 13.34 -14.21 -7.60
C LEU A 379 14.56 -14.31 -6.66
N ALA A 380 15.46 -13.32 -6.72
CA ALA A 380 16.63 -13.20 -5.83
C ALA A 380 16.31 -13.01 -4.33
N THR A 381 15.05 -12.74 -3.98
CA THR A 381 14.61 -12.52 -2.58
C THR A 381 13.64 -13.60 -2.09
N ARG A 382 13.45 -14.66 -2.89
CA ARG A 382 12.67 -15.86 -2.55
C ARG A 382 13.62 -16.94 -2.06
N LYS A 383 13.16 -17.81 -1.16
CA LYS A 383 13.94 -18.99 -0.79
C LYS A 383 13.91 -19.91 -2.00
N SER A 384 15.08 -20.30 -2.49
CA SER A 384 15.22 -21.14 -3.67
C SER A 384 14.28 -22.35 -3.59
N LEU A 385 13.38 -22.48 -4.57
CA LEU A 385 12.77 -23.77 -4.90
C LEU A 385 13.60 -24.49 -5.98
N ASP A 386 14.58 -23.80 -6.58
CA ASP A 386 15.40 -24.26 -7.70
C ASP A 386 16.72 -23.48 -7.72
N ASP A 387 17.84 -24.14 -7.40
CA ASP A 387 19.16 -23.51 -7.19
C ASP A 387 19.84 -23.00 -8.48
N ASN A 388 19.17 -23.15 -9.64
CA ASN A 388 19.68 -22.82 -10.96
C ASN A 388 19.20 -21.46 -11.50
N TYR A 389 18.54 -20.61 -10.69
CA TYR A 389 18.11 -19.29 -11.15
C TYR A 389 19.28 -18.30 -11.19
N GLU A 390 19.76 -18.00 -12.40
CA GLU A 390 20.55 -16.81 -12.66
C GLU A 390 19.61 -15.62 -12.86
N SER A 391 19.81 -14.56 -12.06
CA SER A 391 19.15 -13.28 -12.35
C SER A 391 19.43 -12.89 -13.80
N PRO A 392 18.43 -12.44 -14.59
CA PRO A 392 18.63 -11.99 -15.96
C PRO A 392 19.78 -10.98 -16.10
N GLY A 393 20.07 -10.28 -15.00
CA GLY A 393 21.28 -9.51 -14.78
C GLY A 393 21.51 -8.47 -15.87
N GLY A 394 22.74 -7.95 -15.88
CA GLY A 394 23.16 -7.01 -16.89
C GLY A 394 22.58 -5.61 -16.73
N ARG A 395 22.87 -4.78 -17.72
CA ARG A 395 22.45 -3.39 -17.78
C ARG A 395 21.33 -3.24 -18.80
N GLU A 396 20.38 -2.39 -18.49
CA GLU A 396 19.34 -1.95 -19.42
C GLU A 396 19.52 -0.47 -19.74
N LYS A 397 19.25 -0.13 -20.99
CA LYS A 397 19.12 1.24 -21.46
C LYS A 397 17.65 1.52 -21.69
N LEU A 398 17.11 2.51 -20.98
CA LEU A 398 15.79 3.07 -21.18
C LEU A 398 15.92 4.40 -21.94
N MET A 399 15.24 4.52 -23.08
CA MET A 399 15.03 5.78 -23.76
C MET A 399 13.55 6.12 -23.74
N VAL A 400 13.22 7.38 -23.46
CA VAL A 400 11.82 7.84 -23.45
C VAL A 400 11.71 9.09 -24.30
N ASP A 401 10.89 8.99 -25.35
CA ASP A 401 10.44 10.13 -26.14
C ASP A 401 9.19 10.72 -25.51
N ILE A 402 9.21 12.02 -25.22
CA ILE A 402 8.06 12.78 -24.69
C ILE A 402 7.74 13.90 -25.67
N VAL A 403 6.56 13.81 -26.29
CA VAL A 403 6.10 14.78 -27.27
C VAL A 403 5.51 16.00 -26.56
N GLY A 404 4.50 15.78 -25.71
CA GLY A 404 3.78 16.87 -25.08
C GLY A 404 2.59 16.42 -24.24
N ILE A 405 1.93 17.40 -23.63
CA ILE A 405 0.65 17.24 -22.92
C ILE A 405 -0.50 17.76 -23.76
N SER A 406 -1.59 17.02 -23.75
CA SER A 406 -2.93 17.49 -24.15
C SER A 406 -3.89 17.46 -22.96
N SER A 407 -4.72 18.49 -22.82
CA SER A 407 -5.63 18.61 -21.66
C SER A 407 -7.11 18.72 -22.06
N CYS A 408 -8.00 18.04 -21.32
CA CYS A 408 -9.45 18.13 -21.51
C CYS A 408 -10.07 19.27 -20.68
N ALA A 409 -10.97 20.04 -21.30
CA ALA A 409 -11.52 21.33 -20.89
C ALA A 409 -12.28 21.38 -19.55
N SER A 410 -12.82 20.27 -19.07
CA SER A 410 -13.76 20.26 -17.95
C SER A 410 -13.21 19.67 -16.66
N THR A 411 -12.04 19.02 -16.68
CA THR A 411 -11.55 18.20 -15.54
C THR A 411 -10.17 18.58 -15.04
N VAL A 412 -9.39 19.36 -15.80
CA VAL A 412 -8.10 19.89 -15.33
C VAL A 412 -8.38 21.17 -14.53
N PRO A 413 -8.19 21.20 -13.21
CA PRO A 413 -8.21 22.46 -12.48
C PRO A 413 -7.05 23.30 -13.04
N ALA A 414 -7.33 24.55 -13.41
CA ALA A 414 -6.25 25.47 -13.73
C ALA A 414 -5.22 25.45 -12.60
N PRO A 415 -3.91 25.47 -12.89
CA PRO A 415 -2.90 25.53 -11.84
C PRO A 415 -3.24 26.66 -10.87
N ASN A 416 -3.34 26.32 -9.57
CA ASN A 416 -3.75 27.25 -8.52
C ASN A 416 -5.12 27.96 -8.74
N GLY A 417 -6.03 27.35 -9.48
CA GLY A 417 -7.36 27.91 -9.81
C GLY A 417 -7.31 29.11 -10.77
N ARG A 418 -6.16 29.38 -11.40
CA ARG A 418 -5.91 30.58 -12.21
C ARG A 418 -6.35 30.41 -13.67
N ILE A 419 -7.65 30.24 -13.89
CA ILE A 419 -8.22 30.12 -15.24
C ILE A 419 -7.87 31.35 -16.09
N GLY A 420 -7.43 31.13 -17.33
CA GLY A 420 -7.12 32.20 -18.29
C GLY A 420 -5.76 32.88 -18.10
N LYS A 421 -4.98 32.52 -17.08
CA LYS A 421 -3.63 33.05 -16.86
C LYS A 421 -2.57 32.21 -17.57
N SER A 422 -1.46 32.87 -17.92
CA SER A 422 -0.27 32.17 -18.36
C SER A 422 0.48 31.60 -17.16
N PHE A 423 1.02 30.41 -17.33
CA PHE A 423 1.88 29.74 -16.36
C PHE A 423 3.04 29.06 -17.09
N SER A 424 4.09 28.76 -16.33
CA SER A 424 5.28 28.07 -16.81
C SER A 424 5.25 26.64 -16.28
N THR A 425 5.61 25.66 -17.11
CA THR A 425 5.50 24.25 -16.71
C THR A 425 6.56 23.38 -17.35
N TYR A 426 6.92 22.32 -16.66
CA TYR A 426 7.86 21.30 -17.11
C TYR A 426 7.43 19.93 -16.59
N ILE A 427 7.97 18.88 -17.21
CA ILE A 427 7.82 17.50 -16.77
C ILE A 427 9.13 16.99 -16.18
N ARG A 428 9.04 16.29 -15.05
CA ARG A 428 10.14 15.57 -14.42
C ARG A 428 9.88 14.07 -14.53
N ALA A 429 10.88 13.34 -15.00
CA ALA A 429 10.92 11.89 -14.92
C ALA A 429 11.83 11.46 -13.77
N GLN A 430 11.40 10.42 -13.06
CA GLN A 430 12.18 9.77 -12.00
C GLN A 430 12.15 8.25 -12.24
N LEU A 431 13.31 7.62 -12.29
CA LEU A 431 13.45 6.17 -12.17
C LEU A 431 13.73 5.85 -10.71
N LEU A 432 12.79 5.17 -10.04
CA LEU A 432 12.98 4.67 -8.69
C LEU A 432 13.66 3.30 -8.77
N HIS A 433 14.92 3.20 -8.35
CA HIS A 433 15.78 2.04 -8.59
C HIS A 433 16.53 1.59 -7.34
N ALA A 434 16.92 0.32 -7.26
CA ALA A 434 17.57 -0.28 -6.09
C ALA A 434 18.90 0.38 -5.69
N SER A 435 19.74 0.77 -6.66
CA SER A 435 21.05 1.34 -6.39
C SER A 435 20.98 2.86 -6.18
N ARG A 436 20.32 3.57 -7.09
CA ARG A 436 20.09 5.01 -6.99
C ARG A 436 18.93 5.44 -7.87
N ASP A 437 18.14 6.38 -7.40
CA ASP A 437 17.13 7.00 -8.24
C ASP A 437 17.80 7.86 -9.32
N LEU A 438 17.30 7.78 -10.55
CA LEU A 438 17.72 8.64 -11.65
C LEU A 438 16.64 9.67 -11.95
N GLU A 439 17.05 10.87 -12.32
CA GLU A 439 16.11 11.96 -12.55
C GLU A 439 16.45 12.75 -13.81
N TRP A 440 15.41 13.26 -14.44
CA TRP A 440 15.50 14.08 -15.63
C TRP A 440 14.36 15.10 -15.60
N ARG A 441 14.62 16.31 -16.11
CA ARG A 441 13.66 17.40 -16.20
C ARG A 441 13.69 17.99 -17.60
N SER A 442 12.50 18.23 -18.18
CA SER A 442 12.36 18.95 -19.44
C SER A 442 12.67 20.44 -19.27
N LYS A 443 12.83 21.14 -20.40
CA LYS A 443 12.79 22.61 -20.41
C LYS A 443 11.42 23.10 -19.91
N THR A 444 11.43 24.25 -19.25
CA THR A 444 10.21 24.98 -18.90
C THR A 444 9.59 25.59 -20.15
N VAL A 445 8.29 25.39 -20.33
CA VAL A 445 7.49 25.96 -21.42
C VAL A 445 6.42 26.85 -20.81
N LYS A 446 6.29 28.08 -21.31
CA LYS A 446 5.22 28.99 -20.92
C LYS A 446 3.99 28.71 -21.78
N THR A 447 2.85 28.47 -21.14
CA THR A 447 1.56 28.22 -21.80
C THR A 447 0.46 29.05 -21.15
N LYS A 448 -0.77 28.95 -21.66
CA LYS A 448 -1.95 29.65 -21.14
C LYS A 448 -3.09 28.65 -20.97
N HIS A 449 -3.71 28.66 -19.79
CA HIS A 449 -4.88 27.83 -19.54
C HIS A 449 -6.12 28.38 -20.27
N SER A 450 -6.70 27.59 -21.16
CA SER A 450 -8.01 27.84 -21.78
C SER A 450 -9.12 27.11 -21.02
N PRO A 451 -10.26 27.75 -20.70
CA PRO A 451 -11.44 27.07 -20.17
C PRO A 451 -11.98 25.98 -21.11
N GLU A 452 -11.81 26.13 -22.42
CA GLU A 452 -12.38 25.23 -23.43
C GLU A 452 -11.47 24.08 -23.81
N ASN A 453 -10.16 24.16 -23.52
CA ASN A 453 -9.18 23.18 -24.01
C ASN A 453 -8.10 22.82 -22.96
N GLY A 454 -8.19 23.34 -21.73
CA GLY A 454 -7.12 23.22 -20.75
C GLY A 454 -5.83 23.88 -21.23
N ALA A 455 -4.69 23.19 -21.09
CA ALA A 455 -3.40 23.65 -21.62
C ALA A 455 -2.73 22.57 -22.49
N ASP A 456 -2.27 22.98 -23.66
CA ASP A 456 -1.43 22.19 -24.55
C ASP A 456 0.03 22.65 -24.44
N ILE A 457 0.93 21.67 -24.32
CA ILE A 457 2.35 21.90 -24.09
C ILE A 457 3.13 20.92 -24.94
N MET A 458 4.10 21.40 -25.72
CA MET A 458 4.98 20.57 -26.52
C MET A 458 6.41 20.70 -26.02
N TRP A 459 7.01 19.59 -25.60
CA TRP A 459 8.43 19.54 -25.22
C TRP A 459 9.30 18.94 -26.31
N ASN A 460 8.78 17.97 -27.08
CA ASN A 460 9.48 17.27 -28.16
C ASN A 460 10.91 16.89 -27.76
N THR A 461 11.03 16.13 -26.69
CA THR A 461 12.31 15.85 -26.03
C THR A 461 12.46 14.36 -25.78
N GLN A 462 13.69 13.93 -25.66
CA GLN A 462 14.06 12.55 -25.36
C GLN A 462 15.07 12.58 -24.21
N PHE A 463 15.00 11.59 -23.35
CA PHE A 463 16.06 11.30 -22.38
C PHE A 463 16.40 9.82 -22.38
N GLU A 464 17.61 9.53 -21.91
CA GLU A 464 18.12 8.17 -21.78
C GLU A 464 18.71 7.92 -20.40
N TRP A 465 18.55 6.70 -19.91
CA TRP A 465 19.16 6.21 -18.68
C TRP A 465 19.70 4.80 -18.88
N GLU A 466 20.90 4.55 -18.38
CA GLU A 466 21.46 3.21 -18.22
C GLU A 466 21.47 2.84 -16.74
N TYR A 467 20.96 1.65 -16.43
CA TYR A 467 20.82 1.15 -15.06
C TYR A 467 20.95 -0.38 -15.03
N GLU A 468 21.20 -0.94 -13.86
CA GLU A 468 21.24 -2.39 -13.67
C GLU A 468 19.81 -2.95 -13.68
N TYR A 469 19.60 -4.11 -14.29
CA TYR A 469 18.29 -4.75 -14.31
C TYR A 469 17.71 -4.90 -12.88
N ASP A 470 16.50 -4.38 -12.67
CA ASP A 470 15.79 -4.41 -11.40
C ASP A 470 14.30 -4.70 -11.63
N GLU A 471 13.82 -5.86 -11.15
CA GLU A 471 12.41 -6.28 -11.23
C GLU A 471 11.45 -5.31 -10.49
N MET A 472 12.00 -4.48 -9.59
CA MET A 472 11.30 -3.46 -8.83
C MET A 472 11.73 -2.03 -9.22
N ALA A 473 12.08 -1.82 -10.50
CA ALA A 473 12.23 -0.49 -11.06
C ALA A 473 10.87 0.14 -11.38
N PHE A 474 10.69 1.41 -11.01
CA PHE A 474 9.47 2.18 -11.30
C PHE A 474 9.83 3.46 -12.03
N ILE A 475 8.97 3.89 -12.94
CA ILE A 475 9.07 5.21 -13.55
C ILE A 475 7.95 6.10 -13.04
N ARG A 476 8.28 7.35 -12.78
CA ARG A 476 7.35 8.35 -12.29
C ARG A 476 7.50 9.64 -13.07
N PHE A 477 6.41 10.08 -13.69
CA PHE A 477 6.32 11.39 -14.34
C PHE A 477 5.54 12.35 -13.47
N VAL A 478 6.06 13.56 -13.28
CA VAL A 478 5.37 14.63 -12.57
C VAL A 478 5.43 15.89 -13.40
N VAL A 479 4.27 16.50 -13.60
CA VAL A 479 4.12 17.80 -14.23
C VAL A 479 4.11 18.86 -13.14
N PHE A 480 4.96 19.86 -13.28
CA PHE A 480 5.12 20.95 -12.33
C PHE A 480 4.68 22.29 -12.92
N GLU A 481 4.09 23.15 -12.09
CA GLU A 481 4.05 24.60 -12.33
C GLU A 481 5.37 25.19 -11.80
N ASP A 482 6.11 25.87 -12.67
CA ASP A 482 7.37 26.55 -12.33
C ASP A 482 7.02 27.90 -11.68
N GLU A 483 7.16 27.96 -10.35
CA GLU A 483 6.81 29.11 -9.53
C GLU A 483 8.03 29.67 -8.79
N ILE A 484 7.96 30.92 -8.34
CA ILE A 484 9.02 31.50 -7.53
C ILE A 484 9.00 30.84 -6.15
N GLY A 485 9.94 29.92 -5.91
CA GLY A 485 10.10 29.23 -4.64
C GLY A 485 9.96 27.71 -4.77
N ILE A 486 8.79 27.18 -4.39
CA ILE A 486 8.51 25.74 -4.45
C ILE A 486 7.55 25.49 -5.61
N ASP A 487 7.99 24.68 -6.56
CA ASP A 487 7.19 24.28 -7.72
C ASP A 487 6.00 23.41 -7.30
N ASP A 488 4.82 23.74 -7.81
CA ASP A 488 3.58 23.02 -7.52
C ASP A 488 3.43 21.78 -8.42
N LYS A 489 3.07 20.64 -7.80
CA LYS A 489 2.79 19.40 -8.53
C LYS A 489 1.37 19.44 -9.09
N ILE A 490 1.25 19.44 -10.42
CA ILE A 490 -0.04 19.49 -11.12
C ILE A 490 -0.61 18.09 -11.28
N ALA A 491 0.17 17.19 -11.87
CA ALA A 491 -0.27 15.86 -12.25
C ALA A 491 0.87 14.85 -12.21
N VAL A 492 0.54 13.58 -12.04
CA VAL A 492 1.48 12.48 -11.82
C VAL A 492 1.05 11.22 -12.55
N PHE A 493 2.04 10.48 -13.03
CA PHE A 493 1.93 9.09 -13.45
C PHE A 493 3.04 8.29 -12.75
N CYS A 494 2.72 7.09 -12.28
CA CYS A 494 3.70 6.18 -11.68
C CYS A 494 3.36 4.75 -12.11
N ALA A 495 4.35 3.99 -12.52
CA ALA A 495 4.17 2.62 -12.98
C ALA A 495 5.44 1.79 -12.78
N ARG A 496 5.25 0.47 -12.61
CA ARG A 496 6.35 -0.49 -12.74
C ARG A 496 6.89 -0.47 -14.15
N LEU A 497 8.20 -0.33 -14.30
CA LEU A 497 8.83 -0.24 -15.60
C LEU A 497 8.64 -1.52 -16.42
N ALA A 498 8.59 -2.68 -15.76
CA ALA A 498 8.32 -3.97 -16.38
C ALA A 498 6.93 -4.09 -17.02
N HIS A 499 5.95 -3.27 -16.60
CA HIS A 499 4.57 -3.33 -17.12
C HIS A 499 4.33 -2.35 -18.26
N ILE A 500 5.25 -1.44 -18.55
CA ILE A 500 5.03 -0.40 -19.56
C ILE A 500 5.18 -0.99 -20.95
N VAL A 501 4.24 -0.66 -21.84
CA VAL A 501 4.34 -0.96 -23.27
C VAL A 501 5.56 -0.25 -23.85
N VAL A 502 6.39 -1.02 -24.57
CA VAL A 502 7.60 -0.53 -25.24
C VAL A 502 7.45 -0.55 -26.75
N ASP A 503 8.27 0.25 -27.42
CA ASP A 503 8.40 0.36 -28.87
C ASP A 503 7.14 0.84 -29.62
N GLU A 504 6.09 1.22 -28.88
CA GLU A 504 4.87 1.86 -29.39
C GLU A 504 4.61 3.22 -28.74
N TRP A 505 3.88 4.10 -29.45
CA TRP A 505 3.35 5.31 -28.85
C TRP A 505 2.17 4.98 -27.93
N VAL A 506 2.23 5.51 -26.71
CA VAL A 506 1.20 5.37 -25.70
C VAL A 506 0.71 6.73 -25.22
N LEU A 507 -0.58 6.81 -24.89
CA LEU A 507 -1.20 7.99 -24.32
C LEU A 507 -1.36 7.83 -22.82
N ILE A 508 -0.39 8.34 -22.06
CA ILE A 508 -0.36 8.25 -20.60
C ILE A 508 -1.40 9.20 -20.02
N ARG A 509 -2.37 8.67 -19.28
CA ARG A 509 -3.40 9.44 -18.57
C ARG A 509 -2.88 9.82 -17.19
N LEU A 510 -2.73 11.13 -16.94
CA LEU A 510 -2.15 11.63 -15.71
C LEU A 510 -3.19 11.75 -14.61
N MET A 511 -2.80 11.39 -13.39
CA MET A 511 -3.60 11.60 -12.19
C MET A 511 -3.31 12.96 -11.59
N ASN A 512 -4.29 13.62 -10.97
CA ASN A 512 -4.01 14.74 -10.07
C ASN A 512 -3.37 14.22 -8.77
N MET A 513 -2.96 15.14 -7.89
CA MET A 513 -2.33 14.78 -6.61
C MET A 513 -3.28 14.16 -5.57
N LYS A 514 -4.52 13.84 -5.95
CA LYS A 514 -5.49 13.05 -5.17
C LYS A 514 -5.80 11.69 -5.82
N GLY A 515 -5.12 11.33 -6.91
CA GLY A 515 -5.30 10.05 -7.59
C GLY A 515 -6.47 10.01 -8.57
N LYS A 516 -7.19 11.12 -8.77
CA LYS A 516 -8.26 11.20 -9.78
C LYS A 516 -7.66 11.52 -11.14
N ASN A 517 -8.31 11.06 -12.20
CA ASN A 517 -7.91 11.42 -13.57
C ASN A 517 -7.92 12.94 -13.72
N SER A 518 -6.79 13.52 -14.10
CA SER A 518 -6.70 14.97 -14.32
C SER A 518 -7.38 15.39 -15.62
N GLY A 519 -7.54 14.47 -16.59
CA GLY A 519 -7.91 14.78 -17.97
C GLY A 519 -6.74 15.26 -18.82
N ALA A 520 -5.54 15.39 -18.25
CA ALA A 520 -4.32 15.61 -18.98
C ALA A 520 -3.71 14.27 -19.43
N THR A 521 -3.19 14.26 -20.65
CA THR A 521 -2.54 13.10 -21.25
C THR A 521 -1.15 13.46 -21.77
N VAL A 522 -0.19 12.55 -21.67
CA VAL A 522 1.16 12.68 -22.23
C VAL A 522 1.31 11.66 -23.34
N LEU A 523 1.65 12.12 -24.54
CA LEU A 523 2.08 11.22 -25.61
C LEU A 523 3.57 10.89 -25.41
N ALA A 524 3.88 9.62 -25.20
CA ALA A 524 5.23 9.14 -25.00
C ALA A 524 5.50 7.81 -25.70
N LYS A 525 6.77 7.51 -25.95
CA LYS A 525 7.24 6.20 -26.42
C LYS A 525 8.40 5.75 -25.56
N PHE A 526 8.31 4.54 -25.02
CA PHE A 526 9.36 3.93 -24.20
C PHE A 526 10.11 2.92 -25.05
N THR A 527 11.43 2.98 -25.05
CA THR A 527 12.30 2.03 -25.75
C THR A 527 13.25 1.42 -24.73
N ARG A 528 13.35 0.08 -24.68
CA ARG A 528 14.23 -0.62 -23.73
C ARG A 528 15.11 -1.64 -24.46
N HIS A 529 16.41 -1.60 -24.19
CA HIS A 529 17.36 -2.57 -24.73
C HIS A 529 18.32 -3.04 -23.64
N LYS A 530 18.73 -4.32 -23.71
CA LYS A 530 19.87 -4.80 -22.91
C LYS A 530 21.15 -4.22 -23.48
N VAL A 531 22.01 -3.71 -22.59
CA VAL A 531 23.36 -3.26 -22.91
C VAL A 531 24.28 -4.47 -22.75
N GLN A 532 25.03 -4.79 -23.82
CA GLN A 532 26.04 -5.87 -23.81
C GLN A 532 27.26 -5.50 -22.98
#